data_AF-A0A699WKK3-F1
#
_entry.id   AF-A0A699WKK3-F1
#
_cell.length_a   1.000
_cell.length_b   1.000
_cell.length_c   1.000
_cell.angle_alpha   90.00
_cell.angle_beta   90.00
_cell.angle_gamma   90.00
#
_symmetry.space_group_name_H-M   'P 1'
#
loop_
_entity.id
_entity.type
_entity.pdbx_description
1 polymer ?
#
loop_
_entity_poly.entity_id
_entity_poly.type
_entity_poly.pdbx_seq_one_letter_code
_entity_poly.pdbx_strand_id
1 'polypeptide(L)' 'VYVSQPDGFVDSDNPNHVYKLKKALYGMKQAPRAWYDMLSSFLLSQDFSKVDTPMVEKSKMDEDREGKVVDPSHYRGMIG' A
#
# COMPACT_ATOMS: atom_id res chain seq x y z
N VAL A 1 6.82 -13.49 -11.58
CA VAL A 1 7.03 -12.10 -12.04
C VAL A 1 8.50 -11.98 -12.37
N TYR A 2 8.80 -11.53 -13.57
CA TYR A 2 10.17 -11.24 -14.02
C TYR A 2 10.27 -9.73 -14.20
N VAL A 3 11.41 -9.14 -13.88
CA VAL A 3 11.66 -7.70 -13.96
C VAL A 3 12.90 -7.48 -14.81
N SER A 4 12.85 -6.49 -15.70
CA SER A 4 14.03 -6.03 -16.44
C SER A 4 15.08 -5.47 -15.49
N GLN A 5 16.34 -5.44 -15.92
CA GLN A 5 17.40 -4.82 -15.13
C GLN A 5 17.11 -3.32 -15.01
N PRO A 6 17.25 -2.74 -13.80
CA PRO A 6 17.11 -1.30 -13.63
C PRO A 6 18.31 -0.57 -14.24
N ASP A 7 18.07 0.63 -14.77
CA ASP A 7 19.12 1.48 -15.32
C ASP A 7 20.19 1.77 -14.26
N GLY A 8 21.46 1.50 -14.59
CA GLY A 8 22.60 1.63 -13.68
C GLY A 8 22.95 0.38 -12.87
N PHE A 9 22.18 -0.70 -12.99
CA PHE A 9 22.48 -2.01 -12.38
C PHE A 9 22.48 -3.15 -13.41
N VAL A 10 22.67 -2.80 -14.68
CA VAL A 10 22.76 -3.75 -15.78
C VAL A 10 24.06 -4.54 -15.66
N ASP A 11 23.94 -5.87 -15.64
CA ASP A 11 25.06 -6.78 -15.73
C ASP A 11 25.66 -6.72 -17.15
N SER A 12 26.91 -6.24 -17.24
CA SER A 12 27.66 -6.11 -18.50
C SER A 12 27.87 -7.44 -19.21
N ASP A 13 27.99 -8.55 -18.46
CA ASP A 13 28.22 -9.88 -19.02
C ASP A 13 26.90 -10.53 -19.48
N ASN A 14 25.78 -10.08 -18.92
CA ASN A 14 24.44 -10.60 -19.22
C ASN A 14 23.41 -9.47 -19.42
N PRO A 15 23.55 -8.62 -20.47
CA PRO A 15 22.76 -7.41 -20.61
C PRO A 15 21.25 -7.66 -20.80
N ASN A 16 20.89 -8.82 -21.35
CA ASN A 16 19.49 -9.21 -21.59
C ASN A 16 18.89 -10.08 -20.48
N HIS A 17 19.59 -10.26 -19.36
CA HIS A 17 19.08 -11.09 -18.27
C HIS A 17 17.90 -10.40 -17.57
N VAL A 18 16.87 -11.16 -17.22
CA VAL A 18 15.73 -10.67 -16.45
C VAL A 18 15.72 -11.32 -15.08
N TYR A 19 15.52 -10.52 -14.03
CA TYR A 19 15.53 -11.02 -12.66
C TYR A 19 14.18 -11.63 -12.30
N LYS A 20 14.20 -12.87 -11.80
CA LYS A 20 13.01 -13.53 -11.28
C LYS A 20 12.68 -12.96 -9.91
N LEU A 21 11.56 -12.25 -9.81
CA LEU A 21 11.04 -11.77 -8.55
C LEU A 21 10.65 -12.97 -7.67
N LYS A 22 11.39 -13.18 -6.57
CA LYS A 22 10.93 -14.08 -5.51
C LYS A 22 9.68 -13.44 -4.90
N LYS A 23 8.54 -14.14 -4.95
CA LYS A 23 7.19 -13.67 -4.56
C LYS A 23 7.04 -13.14 -3.12
N ALA A 24 8.11 -13.08 -2.33
CA ALA A 24 8.12 -12.55 -0.97
C ALA A 24 7.55 -11.11 -0.88
N LEU A 25 7.57 -10.34 -1.97
CA LEU A 25 7.01 -8.98 -2.02
C LEU A 25 5.49 -8.90 -1.86
N TYR A 26 4.72 -9.91 -2.29
CA TYR A 26 3.26 -9.91 -2.09
C TYR A 26 2.87 -10.22 -0.63
N GLY A 27 3.77 -10.91 0.12
CA GLY A 27 3.58 -11.24 1.53
C GLY A 27 4.25 -10.25 2.49
N MET A 28 4.91 -9.22 1.96
CA MET A 28 5.71 -8.25 2.73
C MET A 28 4.85 -7.25 3.52
N LYS A 29 3.65 -7.63 3.97
CA LYS A 29 2.83 -6.85 4.91
C LYS A 29 3.48 -6.68 6.28
N GLN A 30 4.37 -7.61 6.64
CA GLN A 30 5.13 -7.54 7.89
C GLN A 30 6.15 -6.40 7.89
N ALA A 31 6.73 -6.05 6.73
CA ALA A 31 7.74 -5.01 6.68
C ALA A 31 7.19 -3.61 7.02
N PRO A 32 6.06 -3.15 6.44
CA PRO A 32 5.41 -1.91 6.86
C PRO A 32 5.01 -1.91 8.33
N ARG A 33 4.54 -3.05 8.86
CA ARG A 33 4.14 -3.14 10.26
C ARG A 33 5.33 -3.05 11.21
N ALA A 34 6.37 -3.83 10.95
CA ALA A 34 7.60 -3.81 11.74
C ALA A 34 8.28 -2.43 11.70
N TRP A 35 8.26 -1.76 10.53
CA TRP A 35 8.81 -0.43 10.38
C TRP A 35 7.99 0.62 11.15
N TYR A 36 6.65 0.51 11.13
CA TYR A 36 5.78 1.36 11.93
C TYR A 36 6.00 1.17 13.43
N ASP A 37 6.08 -0.09 13.89
CA ASP A 37 6.28 -0.39 15.31
C ASP A 37 7.63 0.14 15.82
N MET A 38 8.70 -0.02 15.01
CA MET A 38 10.03 0.53 15.31
C MET A 38 10.02 2.06 15.37
N LEU A 39 9.45 2.72 14.35
CA LEU A 39 9.37 4.18 14.28
C LEU A 39 8.52 4.74 15.42
N SER A 40 7.38 4.10 15.71
CA SER A 40 6.49 4.50 16.80
C SER A 40 7.23 4.42 18.14
N SER A 41 7.98 3.34 18.40
CA SER A 41 8.78 3.22 19.62
C SER A 41 9.85 4.29 19.72
N PHE A 42 10.52 4.62 18.61
CA PHE A 42 11.53 5.67 18.59
C PHE A 42 10.93 7.04 18.91
N LEU A 43 9.83 7.42 18.26
CA LEU A 43 9.18 8.71 18.48
C LEU A 43 8.65 8.87 19.91
N LEU A 44 8.06 7.82 20.49
CA LEU A 44 7.62 7.82 21.89
C LEU A 44 8.79 8.04 22.86
N SER A 45 9.99 7.58 22.53
CA SER A 45 11.20 7.83 23.35
C SER A 45 11.74 9.25 23.24
N GLN A 46 11.30 10.01 22.23
CA GLN A 46 11.66 11.41 21.99
C GLN A 46 10.54 12.37 22.45
N ASP A 47 9.67 11.92 23.35
CA ASP A 47 8.53 12.67 23.90
C ASP A 47 7.46 13.10 22.87
N PHE A 48 7.45 12.48 21.68
CA PHE A 48 6.35 12.68 20.73
C PHE A 48 5.12 11.90 21.17
N SER A 49 3.94 12.52 21.04
CA SER A 49 2.66 11.88 21.27
C SER A 49 2.04 11.40 19.96
N LYS A 50 1.31 10.29 20.04
CA LYS A 50 0.54 9.78 18.91
C LYS A 50 -0.65 10.72 18.68
N VAL A 51 -0.73 11.29 17.48
CA VAL A 51 -1.90 12.05 17.05
C VAL A 51 -2.89 11.08 16.43
N ASP A 52 -4.14 11.11 16.88
CA ASP A 52 -5.21 10.41 16.20
C ASP A 52 -5.34 11.02 14.80
N THR A 53 -5.01 10.21 13.79
CA THR A 53 -5.29 10.60 12.42
C THR A 53 -6.81 10.65 12.31
N PRO A 54 -7.44 11.79 11.99
CA PRO A 54 -8.85 11.80 11.66
C PRO A 54 -8.99 10.95 10.39
N MET A 55 -9.29 9.67 10.57
CA MET A 55 -9.77 8.83 9.51
C MET A 55 -11.06 9.52 9.09
N VAL A 56 -11.11 10.06 7.87
CA VAL A 56 -12.37 10.57 7.33
C VAL A 56 -13.35 9.40 7.39
N GLU A 57 -14.23 9.42 8.38
CA GLU A 57 -15.45 8.64 8.35
C GLU A 57 -16.25 9.20 7.17
N LYS A 58 -16.06 8.62 5.98
CA LYS A 58 -17.05 8.80 4.92
C LYS A 58 -18.31 8.07 5.34
N SER A 59 -19.07 8.67 6.26
CA SER A 59 -20.42 8.25 6.63
C SER A 59 -21.48 8.86 5.70
N LYS A 60 -21.08 9.80 4.84
CA LYS A 60 -21.93 10.33 3.78
C LYS A 60 -21.76 9.44 2.56
N MET A 61 -22.77 8.62 2.31
CA MET A 61 -22.94 7.93 1.04
C MET A 61 -23.03 9.01 -0.05
N ASP A 62 -22.26 8.84 -1.13
CA ASP A 62 -22.33 9.77 -2.25
C ASP A 62 -23.76 9.73 -2.81
N GLU A 63 -24.38 10.90 -2.97
CA GLU A 63 -25.67 11.04 -3.63
C GLU A 63 -25.45 11.06 -5.14
N ASP A 64 -26.31 10.37 -5.90
CA ASP A 64 -26.32 10.52 -7.35
C ASP A 64 -26.78 11.93 -7.75
N ARG A 65 -26.79 12.23 -9.06
CA ARG A 65 -27.26 13.53 -9.57
C ARG A 65 -28.74 13.82 -9.26
N GLU A 66 -29.47 12.83 -8.76
CA GLU A 66 -30.88 12.87 -8.41
C GLU A 66 -31.10 12.90 -6.88
N GLY A 67 -30.03 12.97 -6.08
CA GLY A 67 -30.08 13.04 -4.62
C GLY A 67 -30.37 11.69 -3.95
N LYS A 68 -30.25 10.57 -4.66
CA LYS A 68 -30.45 9.22 -4.10
C LYS A 68 -29.13 8.71 -3.52
N VAL A 69 -29.25 8.14 -2.33
CA VAL A 69 -28.16 7.45 -1.64
C VAL A 69 -27.67 6.28 -2.50
N VAL A 70 -26.42 6.35 -2.95
CA VAL A 70 -25.80 5.28 -3.75
C VAL A 70 -25.46 4.10 -2.85
N ASP A 71 -26.09 2.95 -3.07
CA ASP A 71 -25.80 1.70 -2.35
C ASP A 71 -24.48 1.07 -2.87
N PRO A 72 -23.41 1.03 -2.06
CA PRO A 72 -22.13 0.49 -2.49
C PRO A 72 -22.15 -1.04 -2.71
N SER A 73 -23.14 -1.75 -2.16
CA SER A 73 -23.26 -3.20 -2.30
C SER A 73 -23.53 -3.62 -3.75
N HIS A 74 -24.15 -2.73 -4.54
CA HIS A 74 -24.38 -2.92 -5.97
C HIS A 74 -23.07 -3.05 -6.78
N TYR A 75 -22.04 -2.29 -6.41
CA TYR A 75 -20.74 -2.29 -7.11
C TYR A 75 -19.76 -3.34 -6.56
N ARG A 76 -20.00 -3.84 -5.34
CA ARG A 76 -19.10 -4.77 -4.65
C ARG A 76 -19.00 -6.14 -5.33
N GLY A 77 -19.96 -6.49 -6.18
CA GLY A 77 -19.95 -7.73 -6.99
C GLY A 77 -19.23 -7.63 -8.34
N MET A 78 -18.78 -6.43 -8.76
CA MET A 78 -18.13 -6.22 -10.06
C MET A 78 -16.59 -6.27 -10.01
N ILE A 79 -15.99 -6.23 -8.82
CA ILE A 79 -14.56 -6.42 -8.64
C ILE A 79 -14.34 -7.87 -8.17
N GLY A 80 -14.11 -8.75 -9.14
CA GLY A 80 -13.64 -10.12 -8.91
C GLY A 80 -12.22 -10.17 -8.37
#